data_AF-A0A538Q0L0-F1
#
_entry.id   AF-A0A538Q0L0-F1
#
_cell.length_a   1.000
_cell.length_b   1.000
_cell.length_c   1.000
_cell.angle_alpha   90.00
_cell.angle_beta   90.00
_cell.angle_gamma   90.00
#
_symmetry.space_group_name_H-M   'P 1'
#
loop_
_entity.id
_entity.type
_entity.pdbx_description
1 polymer ?
#
loop_
_entity_poly.entity_id
_entity_poly.type
_entity_poly.pdbx_seq_one_letter_code
_entity_poly.pdbx_strand_id
1 'polypeptide(L)'
;MAATVCSCPRNQLCPACHNQALMWFGGKACSRGIAWAESVARRQPALLRQAWPGHEGRAAELARIKVRDLSDDPSVIDVPARDVSEHAARRWRQPQAQVALRG
;
A
#
# COMPACT_ATOMS: atom_id res chain seq x y z
N MET A 1 15.90 21.49 -17.49
CA MET A 1 14.94 22.20 -16.62
C MET A 1 15.42 22.02 -15.19
N ALA A 2 15.87 23.09 -14.54
CA ALA A 2 16.31 23.02 -13.14
C ALA A 2 15.10 22.67 -12.27
N ALA A 3 15.20 21.60 -11.48
CA ALA A 3 14.19 21.28 -10.50
C ALA A 3 14.17 22.39 -9.44
N THR A 4 13.12 23.20 -9.43
CA THR A 4 12.89 24.18 -8.37
C THR A 4 12.79 23.42 -7.06
N VAL A 5 13.83 23.49 -6.24
CA VAL A 5 13.86 22.82 -4.94
C VAL A 5 12.89 23.56 -4.02
N CYS A 6 11.73 22.97 -3.71
CA CYS A 6 10.88 23.53 -2.66
C CYS A 6 11.56 23.37 -1.30
N SER A 7 11.50 24.40 -0.47
CA SER A 7 11.89 24.40 0.94
C SER A 7 10.72 24.10 1.89
N CYS A 8 9.65 23.49 1.38
CA CYS A 8 8.46 23.10 2.14
C CYS A 8 8.86 22.19 3.34
N PRO A 9 8.37 22.45 4.57
CA PRO A 9 8.63 21.56 5.70
C PRO A 9 7.95 20.20 5.47
N ARG A 10 8.55 19.12 5.99
CA ARG A 10 8.13 17.73 5.71
C ARG A 10 6.71 17.37 6.13
N ASN A 11 6.13 18.14 7.07
CA ASN A 11 4.79 17.96 7.59
C ASN A 11 3.76 18.93 6.98
N GLN A 12 4.16 19.78 6.03
CA GLN A 12 3.28 20.71 5.34
C GLN A 12 3.81 20.98 3.93
N LEU A 13 3.53 20.03 3.03
CA LEU A 13 3.96 20.11 1.64
C LEU A 13 3.07 21.06 0.82
N CYS A 14 3.67 21.81 -0.10
CA CYS A 14 2.90 22.50 -1.13
C CYS A 14 2.29 21.46 -2.11
N PRO A 15 1.26 21.82 -2.89
CA PRO A 15 0.61 20.89 -3.82
C PRO A 15 1.58 20.20 -4.81
N ALA A 16 2.61 20.90 -5.27
CA ALA A 16 3.61 20.32 -6.17
C ALA A 16 4.44 19.22 -5.48
N CYS A 17 4.95 19.49 -4.27
CA CYS A 17 5.69 18.51 -3.48
C CYS A 17 4.82 17.34 -3.04
N HIS A 18 3.56 17.60 -2.71
CA HIS A 18 2.58 16.56 -2.40
C HIS A 18 2.38 15.61 -3.58
N ASN A 19 2.11 16.14 -4.78
CA ASN A 19 1.94 15.33 -6.00
C ASN A 19 3.20 14.55 -6.37
N GLN A 20 4.37 15.16 -6.21
CA GLN A 20 5.64 14.50 -6.43
C GLN A 20 5.88 13.36 -5.43
N ALA A 21 5.57 13.57 -4.15
CA ALA A 21 5.64 12.54 -3.12
C ALA A 21 4.70 11.36 -3.46
N LEU A 22 3.45 11.63 -3.82
CA LEU A 22 2.50 10.59 -4.24
C LEU A 22 3.00 9.79 -5.44
N MET A 23 3.53 10.47 -6.47
CA MET A 23 4.09 9.81 -7.65
C MET A 23 5.26 8.88 -7.28
N TRP A 24 6.17 9.34 -6.42
CA TRP A 24 7.30 8.53 -5.97
C TRP A 24 6.90 7.36 -5.08
N PHE A 25 5.88 7.55 -4.24
CA PHE A 25 5.45 6.53 -3.29
C PHE A 25 4.51 5.49 -3.90
N GLY A 26 3.81 5.80 -5.00
CA GLY A 26 2.93 4.84 -5.68
C GLY A 26 3.64 3.55 -6.09
N GLY A 27 4.85 3.64 -6.64
CA GLY A 27 5.67 2.47 -6.96
C GLY A 27 6.01 1.61 -5.74
N LYS A 28 6.39 2.26 -4.63
CA LYS A 28 6.68 1.59 -3.35
C LYS A 28 5.43 0.96 -2.74
N ALA A 29 4.28 1.63 -2.82
CA ALA A 29 3.00 1.14 -2.34
C ALA A 29 2.59 -0.15 -3.06
N CYS A 30 2.75 -0.19 -4.38
CA CYS A 30 2.50 -1.40 -5.19
C CYS A 30 3.33 -2.60 -4.70
N SER A 31 4.66 -2.45 -4.64
CA SER A 31 5.55 -3.53 -4.20
C SER A 31 5.25 -3.99 -2.76
N ARG A 32 4.93 -3.06 -1.86
CA ARG A 32 4.59 -3.38 -0.46
C ARG A 32 3.26 -4.10 -0.33
N GLY A 33 2.25 -3.74 -1.12
CA GLY A 33 0.98 -4.45 -1.18
C GLY A 33 1.15 -5.90 -1.63
N ILE A 34 1.91 -6.12 -2.70
CA ILE A 34 2.21 -7.48 -3.21
C ILE A 34 2.94 -8.31 -2.14
N ALA A 35 4.03 -7.77 -1.59
CA ALA A 35 4.82 -8.47 -0.58
C ALA A 35 4.02 -8.79 0.69
N TRP A 36 3.09 -7.90 1.07
CA TRP A 36 2.21 -8.14 2.21
C TRP A 36 1.26 -9.33 1.95
N ALA A 37 0.56 -9.33 0.82
CA ALA A 37 -0.33 -10.44 0.46
C ALA A 37 0.42 -11.78 0.39
N GLU A 38 1.59 -11.81 -0.25
CA GLU A 38 2.42 -13.00 -0.32
C GLU A 38 2.91 -13.48 1.05
N SER A 39 3.30 -12.55 1.92
CA SER A 39 3.71 -12.91 3.29
C SER A 39 2.56 -13.49 4.09
N VAL A 40 1.33 -12.98 3.94
CA VAL A 40 0.16 -13.53 4.63
C VAL A 40 -0.16 -14.91 4.08
N ALA A 41 -0.17 -15.07 2.74
CA ALA A 41 -0.48 -16.34 2.09
C ALA A 41 0.51 -17.44 2.50
N ARG A 42 1.81 -17.11 2.60
CA ARG A 42 2.85 -18.04 3.04
C ARG A 42 2.73 -18.42 4.51
N ARG A 43 2.38 -17.46 5.38
CA ARG A 43 2.31 -17.68 6.84
C ARG A 43 0.99 -18.32 7.27
N GLN A 44 -0.09 -18.07 6.55
CA GLN A 44 -1.44 -18.49 6.92
C GLN A 44 -2.19 -18.98 5.66
N PRO A 45 -1.76 -20.10 5.05
CA PRO A 45 -2.36 -20.60 3.81
C PRO A 45 -3.85 -20.94 3.94
N ALA A 46 -4.31 -21.31 5.15
CA ALA A 46 -5.72 -21.57 5.41
C ALA A 46 -6.62 -20.35 5.13
N LEU A 47 -6.09 -19.13 5.26
CA LEU A 47 -6.83 -17.91 4.98
C LEU A 47 -7.07 -17.68 3.49
N LEU A 48 -6.37 -18.36 2.58
CA LEU A 48 -6.57 -18.20 1.12
C LEU A 48 -7.99 -18.55 0.68
N ARG A 49 -8.74 -19.30 1.48
CA ARG A 49 -10.17 -19.60 1.25
C ARG A 49 -11.08 -18.40 1.55
N GLN A 50 -10.57 -17.38 2.24
CA GLN A 50 -11.31 -16.19 2.62
C GLN A 50 -10.96 -15.01 1.69
N ALA A 51 -11.90 -14.09 1.51
CA ALA A 51 -11.65 -12.85 0.80
C ALA A 51 -10.61 -12.00 1.54
N TRP A 52 -9.76 -11.30 0.78
CA TRP A 52 -8.88 -10.29 1.37
C TRP A 52 -9.75 -9.17 1.97
N PRO A 53 -9.46 -8.70 3.20
CA PRO A 53 -10.24 -7.63 3.81
C PRO A 53 -10.13 -6.33 2.98
N GLY A 54 -11.22 -5.57 2.92
CA GLY A 54 -11.22 -4.24 2.32
C GLY A 54 -10.28 -3.27 3.03
N HIS A 55 -10.07 -2.08 2.45
CA HIS A 55 -9.29 -1.02 3.11
C HIS A 55 -10.11 -0.35 4.24
N GLU A 56 -10.35 -1.09 5.31
CA GLU A 56 -11.14 -0.66 6.47
C GLU A 56 -10.59 -1.27 7.77
N GLY A 57 -10.97 -0.68 8.90
CA GLY A 57 -10.59 -1.15 10.24
C GLY A 57 -9.10 -1.50 10.36
N ARG A 58 -8.83 -2.74 10.79
CA ARG A 58 -7.46 -3.23 11.00
C ARG A 58 -6.63 -3.32 9.70
N ALA A 59 -7.25 -3.60 8.57
CA ALA A 59 -6.53 -3.69 7.30
C ALA A 59 -6.04 -2.31 6.84
N ALA A 60 -6.86 -1.26 7.02
CA ALA A 60 -6.45 0.12 6.78
C ALA A 60 -5.32 0.55 7.71
N GLU A 61 -5.40 0.22 9.00
CA GLU A 61 -4.34 0.52 9.97
C GLU A 61 -3.01 -0.14 9.60
N LEU A 62 -3.05 -1.44 9.25
CA LEU A 62 -1.86 -2.16 8.81
C LEU A 62 -1.28 -1.56 7.51
N ALA A 63 -2.12 -1.16 6.58
CA ALA A 63 -1.67 -0.51 5.34
C ALA A 63 -0.97 0.83 5.62
N ARG A 64 -1.47 1.65 6.56
CA ARG A 64 -0.78 2.87 7.01
C ARG A 64 0.58 2.56 7.64
N ILE A 65 0.66 1.56 8.51
CA ILE A 65 1.93 1.12 9.10
C ILE A 65 2.94 0.73 8.01
N LYS A 66 2.49 0.12 6.92
CA LYS A 66 3.37 -0.26 5.80
C LYS A 66 3.92 0.92 5.01
N VAL A 67 3.37 2.13 5.11
CA VAL A 67 3.87 3.31 4.36
C VAL A 67 4.34 4.45 5.26
N ARG A 68 4.24 4.28 6.59
CA ARG A 68 4.57 5.31 7.57
C ARG A 68 6.03 5.76 7.52
N ASP A 69 6.96 4.91 7.08
CA ASP A 69 8.37 5.28 6.91
C ASP A 69 8.63 6.15 5.67
N LEU A 70 7.63 6.37 4.80
CA LEU A 70 7.79 7.17 3.59
C LEU A 70 7.57 8.67 3.83
N SER A 71 6.72 9.04 4.79
CA SER A 71 6.38 10.43 5.11
C SER A 71 5.81 10.53 6.52
N ASP A 72 6.01 11.68 7.16
CA ASP A 72 5.34 12.04 8.42
C ASP A 72 4.02 12.80 8.18
N ASP A 73 3.76 13.24 6.94
CA ASP A 73 2.52 13.94 6.56
C ASP A 73 1.36 12.95 6.35
N PRO A 74 0.28 13.02 7.16
CA PRO A 74 -0.87 12.13 7.03
C PRO A 74 -1.54 12.16 5.66
N SER A 75 -1.59 13.32 4.99
CA SER A 75 -2.26 13.43 3.68
C SER A 75 -1.51 12.66 2.60
N VAL A 76 -0.18 12.56 2.76
CA VAL A 76 0.71 11.78 1.90
C VAL A 76 0.67 10.30 2.24
N ILE A 77 0.32 9.92 3.47
CA ILE A 77 0.24 8.51 3.91
C ILE A 77 -1.03 7.82 3.40
N ASP A 78 -2.18 8.50 3.44
CA ASP A 78 -3.46 7.83 3.24
C ASP A 78 -3.64 7.30 1.81
N VAL A 79 -3.18 8.02 0.78
CA VAL A 79 -3.26 7.57 -0.61
C VAL A 79 -2.39 6.32 -0.86
N PRO A 80 -1.08 6.31 -0.55
CA PRO A 80 -0.25 5.12 -0.61
C PRO A 80 -0.76 3.96 0.26
N ALA A 81 -1.35 4.22 1.42
CA ALA A 81 -1.93 3.17 2.26
C ALA A 81 -3.10 2.47 1.55
N ARG A 82 -3.96 3.24 0.88
CA ARG A 82 -5.03 2.68 0.04
C ARG A 82 -4.45 1.85 -1.10
N ASP A 83 -3.46 2.37 -1.81
CA ASP A 83 -2.78 1.66 -2.90
C ASP A 83 -2.17 0.33 -2.42
N VAL A 84 -1.49 0.33 -1.27
CA VAL A 84 -0.96 -0.90 -0.63
C VAL A 84 -2.07 -1.93 -0.45
N SER A 85 -3.21 -1.51 0.10
CA SER A 85 -4.34 -2.40 0.37
C SER A 85 -4.96 -2.95 -0.92
N GLU A 86 -5.10 -2.12 -1.95
CA GLU A 86 -5.64 -2.53 -3.25
C GLU A 86 -4.71 -3.49 -3.99
N HIS A 87 -3.40 -3.21 -3.99
CA HIS A 87 -2.41 -4.11 -4.58
C HIS A 87 -2.33 -5.44 -3.83
N ALA A 88 -2.46 -5.43 -2.50
CA ALA A 88 -2.54 -6.65 -1.70
C ALA A 88 -3.78 -7.48 -2.07
N ALA A 89 -4.95 -6.84 -2.15
CA ALA A 89 -6.19 -7.50 -2.57
C ALA A 89 -6.09 -8.08 -4.00
N ARG A 90 -5.52 -7.31 -4.95
CA ARG A 90 -5.25 -7.79 -6.32
C ARG A 90 -4.35 -9.03 -6.32
N ARG A 91 -3.24 -8.99 -5.58
CA ARG A 91 -2.30 -10.10 -5.49
C ARG A 91 -2.92 -11.32 -4.82
N TRP A 92 -3.74 -11.14 -3.78
CA TRP A 92 -4.40 -12.23 -3.03
C TRP A 92 -5.33 -13.09 -3.89
N ARG A 93 -6.00 -12.50 -4.88
CA ARG A 93 -6.89 -13.23 -5.79
C ARG A 93 -6.16 -14.30 -6.61
N GLN A 94 -4.87 -14.12 -6.91
CA GLN A 94 -4.09 -15.06 -7.70
C GLN A 94 -3.87 -16.42 -7.00
N PRO A 95 -3.29 -16.49 -5.78
CA PRO A 95 -3.15 -17.76 -5.07
C PRO A 95 -4.52 -18.33 -4.65
N GLN A 96 -5.51 -17.49 -4.36
CA GLN A 96 -6.86 -17.95 -4.06
C GLN A 96 -7.48 -18.73 -5.23
N ALA A 97 -7.36 -18.22 -6.46
CA ALA A 97 -7.81 -18.94 -7.66
C ALA A 97 -7.10 -20.29 -7.83
N GLN A 98 -5.80 -20.36 -7.52
CA GLN A 98 -5.04 -21.62 -7.59
C GLN A 98 -5.50 -22.65 -6.54
N VAL A 99 -5.86 -22.20 -5.34
CA VAL A 99 -6.41 -23.08 -4.29
C VAL A 99 -7.81 -23.56 -4.67
N ALA A 100 -8.66 -22.70 -5.24
CA ALA A 100 -10.00 -23.06 -5.67
C ALA A 100 -10.03 -24.10 -6.79
N LEU A 101 -9.00 -24.13 -7.66
CA LEU A 101 -8.86 -25.16 -8.70
C LEU A 101 -8.38 -26.52 -8.18
N ARG A 102 -7.89 -26.60 -6.94
CA ARG A 102 -7.29 -27.82 -6.35
C ARG A 102 -8.17 -28.48 -5.28
N GLY A 103 -9.22 -27.81 -4.84
CA GLY A 103 -10.19 -28.32 -3.87
C GLY A 103 -11.48 -28.73 -4.57
#